data_AF-A0A2E5IDL6-F1
#
_entry.id   AF-A0A2E5IDL6-F1
#
_cell.length_a   1.000
_cell.length_b   1.000
_cell.length_c   1.000
_cell.angle_alpha   90.00
_cell.angle_beta   90.00
_cell.angle_gamma   90.00
#
_symmetry.space_group_name_H-M   'P 1'
#
loop_
_entity.id
_entity.type
_entity.pdbx_description
1 polymer ?
#
loop_
_entity_poly.entity_id
_entity_poly.type
_entity_poly.pdbx_seq_one_letter_code
_entity_poly.pdbx_strand_id
1 'polypeptide(L)' 'DLVDTDDDNDGLSDWFEMYDGNDLTGQFDHDNDGIDDHLDDDDDGDGILDELENDTDVV' A
#
# COMPACT_ATOMS: atom_id res chain seq x y z
N ASP A 1 -2.32 4.98 11.34
CA ASP A 1 -2.31 5.94 12.49
C ASP A 1 -2.08 5.19 13.82
N LEU A 2 -2.91 5.19 14.88
CA LEU A 2 -2.84 4.16 15.97
C LEU A 2 -4.16 3.39 16.13
N VAL A 3 -5.19 3.77 15.39
CA VAL A 3 -6.52 3.17 15.33
C VAL A 3 -6.78 2.50 13.99
N ASP A 4 -6.10 2.96 12.94
CA ASP A 4 -5.90 2.25 11.71
C ASP A 4 -5.13 0.96 11.97
N THR A 5 -5.51 -0.09 11.28
CA THR A 5 -4.91 -1.42 11.43
C THR A 5 -4.46 -1.99 10.10
N ASP A 6 -4.51 -1.17 9.05
CA ASP A 6 -4.28 -1.46 7.64
C ASP A 6 -3.78 -0.15 7.01
N ASP A 7 -2.53 0.23 7.35
CA ASP A 7 -1.98 1.57 7.12
C ASP A 7 -1.90 1.93 5.62
N ASP A 8 -1.81 0.95 4.72
CA ASP A 8 -1.84 1.09 3.26
C ASP A 8 -3.16 0.58 2.62
N ASN A 9 -4.12 0.05 3.37
CA ASN A 9 -5.46 -0.34 2.88
C ASN A 9 -5.48 -1.42 1.78
N ASP A 10 -4.47 -2.29 1.72
CA ASP A 10 -4.38 -3.40 0.76
C ASP A 10 -5.25 -4.62 1.19
N GLY A 11 -5.84 -4.56 2.39
CA GLY A 11 -6.69 -5.60 2.97
C GLY A 11 -5.94 -6.64 3.80
N LEU A 12 -4.63 -6.43 4.03
CA LEU A 12 -3.85 -7.05 5.09
C LEU A 12 -3.97 -6.18 6.34
N SER A 13 -3.04 -6.31 7.27
CA SER A 13 -3.16 -5.59 8.54
C SER A 13 -1.77 -5.40 9.08
N ASP A 14 -1.48 -4.26 9.71
CA ASP A 14 -0.12 -3.89 10.06
C ASP A 14 0.60 -4.98 10.87
N TRP A 15 -0.17 -5.71 11.69
CA TRP A 15 0.31 -6.83 12.47
C TRP A 15 0.72 -8.03 11.60
N PHE A 16 -0.08 -8.39 10.61
CA PHE A 16 0.24 -9.48 9.69
C PHE A 16 1.50 -9.15 8.89
N GLU A 17 1.53 -7.97 8.28
CA GLU A 17 2.62 -7.48 7.41
C GLU A 17 3.94 -7.35 8.16
N MET A 18 3.92 -6.93 9.43
CA MET A 18 5.14 -6.85 10.24
C MET A 18 5.71 -8.23 10.65
N TYR A 19 4.89 -9.30 10.61
CA TYR A 19 5.25 -10.60 11.21
C TYR A 19 5.21 -11.80 10.25
N ASP A 20 4.73 -11.65 9.02
CA ASP A 20 4.67 -12.75 8.06
C ASP A 20 6.05 -13.05 7.40
N GLY A 21 6.95 -12.06 7.41
CA GLY A 21 8.29 -12.16 6.84
C GLY A 21 8.31 -12.14 5.32
N ASN A 22 7.30 -11.55 4.69
CA ASN A 22 7.20 -11.32 3.26
C ASN A 22 7.46 -9.84 2.97
N ASP A 23 8.44 -9.55 2.12
CA ASP A 23 8.79 -8.18 1.75
C ASP A 23 7.83 -7.59 0.70
N LEU A 24 6.84 -8.37 0.22
CA LEU A 24 5.84 -7.97 -0.79
C LEU A 24 4.48 -7.62 -0.17
N THR A 25 4.43 -7.41 1.13
CA THR A 25 3.21 -7.13 1.91
C THR A 25 3.61 -6.20 3.04
N GLY A 26 4.36 -5.15 2.71
CA GLY A 26 4.81 -4.19 3.71
C GLY A 26 3.76 -3.11 3.88
N GLN A 27 3.70 -2.47 5.06
CA GLN A 27 2.73 -1.42 5.46
C GLN A 27 2.66 -0.16 4.60
N PHE A 28 3.41 -0.12 3.51
CA PHE A 28 3.57 0.99 2.59
C PHE A 28 3.79 0.43 1.18
N ASP A 29 3.05 -0.63 0.80
CA ASP A 29 3.12 -1.34 -0.49
C ASP A 29 1.69 -1.70 -0.93
N HIS A 30 0.91 -0.68 -1.29
CA HIS A 30 -0.55 -0.71 -1.46
C HIS A 30 -1.00 -1.74 -2.52
N ASP A 31 -0.26 -1.90 -3.62
CA ASP A 31 -0.54 -2.90 -4.67
C ASP A 31 0.26 -4.22 -4.52
N ASN A 32 1.11 -4.33 -3.50
CA ASN A 32 1.95 -5.48 -3.19
C ASN A 32 2.93 -5.89 -4.32
N ASP A 33 3.47 -4.93 -5.06
CA ASP A 33 4.45 -5.17 -6.12
C ASP A 33 5.92 -5.25 -5.61
N GLY A 34 6.14 -4.84 -4.36
CA GLY A 34 7.43 -4.82 -3.67
C GLY A 34 8.22 -3.52 -3.84
N ILE A 35 7.57 -2.44 -4.28
CA ILE A 35 8.07 -1.07 -4.30
C ILE A 35 7.30 -0.28 -3.25
N ASP A 36 8.00 0.32 -2.28
CA ASP A 36 7.33 1.17 -1.29
C ASP A 36 6.54 2.31 -1.99
N ASP A 37 5.31 2.63 -1.58
CA ASP A 37 4.41 3.62 -2.21
C ASP A 37 5.13 4.94 -2.54
N HIS A 38 6.00 5.42 -1.64
CA HIS A 38 6.75 6.67 -1.85
C HIS A 38 7.80 6.64 -2.98
N LEU A 39 8.04 5.46 -3.56
CA LEU A 39 8.93 5.18 -4.69
C LEU A 39 8.18 4.63 -5.91
N ASP A 40 6.90 4.27 -5.75
CA ASP A 40 6.02 3.93 -6.87
C ASP A 40 5.49 5.21 -7.51
N ASP A 41 5.24 5.15 -8.82
CA ASP A 41 4.56 6.22 -9.55
C ASP A 41 3.07 5.87 -9.82
N ASP A 42 2.60 4.65 -9.46
CA ASP A 42 1.25 4.06 -9.62
C ASP A 42 0.95 3.14 -8.41
N ASP A 43 0.85 3.71 -7.20
CA ASP A 43 0.92 2.97 -5.93
C ASP A 43 -0.25 1.98 -5.69
N ASP A 44 -1.42 2.20 -6.26
CA ASP A 44 -2.58 1.28 -6.19
C ASP A 44 -2.67 0.29 -7.37
N GLY A 45 -1.76 0.42 -8.36
CA GLY A 45 -1.66 -0.46 -9.53
C GLY A 45 -2.89 -0.42 -10.46
N ASP A 46 -3.71 0.64 -10.44
CA ASP A 46 -4.89 0.77 -11.30
C ASP A 46 -4.53 1.15 -12.76
N GLY A 47 -3.29 1.60 -12.99
CA GLY A 47 -2.74 2.00 -14.27
C GLY A 47 -2.83 3.51 -14.54
N ILE A 48 -3.11 4.31 -13.53
CA ILE A 48 -3.12 5.77 -13.53
C ILE A 48 -2.05 6.25 -12.56
N LEU A 49 -1.02 6.91 -13.11
CA LEU A 49 0.04 7.47 -12.26
C LEU A 49 -0.52 8.38 -11.16
N ASP A 50 0.02 8.32 -9.95
CA ASP A 50 -0.40 9.08 -8.76
C ASP A 50 -0.48 10.60 -9.07
N GLU A 51 0.41 11.10 -9.94
CA GLU A 51 0.43 12.50 -10.35
C GLU A 51 -0.83 12.95 -11.13
N LEU A 52 -1.57 11.99 -11.70
CA LEU A 52 -2.80 12.15 -12.47
C LEU A 52 -4.04 11.80 -11.67
N GLU A 53 -3.87 11.23 -10.48
CA GLU A 53 -4.95 10.88 -9.59
C GLU A 53 -5.53 12.10 -8.88
N ASN A 54 -6.78 11.98 -8.41
CA ASN A 54 -7.49 13.09 -7.77
C ASN A 54 -7.73 12.88 -6.26
N ASP A 55 -7.17 11.81 -5.66
CA ASP A 55 -7.32 11.39 -4.23
C ASP A 55 -8.80 11.04 -3.91
N THR A 56 -9.20 9.94 -3.28
CA THR A 56 -8.58 8.96 -2.37
C THR A 56 -8.42 7.61 -3.02
N ASP A 57 -7.26 6.98 -2.91
CA ASP A 57 -6.98 5.61 -3.34
C ASP A 57 -8.16 4.73 -2.95
N VAL A 58 -8.86 4.25 -3.97
CA VAL A 58 -10.05 3.40 -3.84
C VAL A 58 -9.65 2.02 -4.33
N VAL A 59 -9.33 1.16 -3.36
CA VAL A 59 -9.44 -0.32 -3.34
C VAL A 59 -10.18 -0.97 -4.52
#